data_AF-A0AAF3EEZ1-F1
#
_entry.id   AF-A0AAF3EEZ1-F1
#
_cell.length_a   1.000
_cell.length_b   1.000
_cell.length_c   1.000
_cell.angle_alpha   90.00
_cell.angle_beta   90.00
_cell.angle_gamma   90.00
#
_symmetry.space_group_name_H-M   'P 1'
#
loop_
_entity.id
_entity.type
_entity.pdbx_description
1 polymer ?
#
loop_
_entity_poly.entity_id
_entity_poly.type
_entity_poly.pdbx_seq_one_letter_code
_entity_poly.pdbx_strand_id
1 'polypeptide(L)'
;MSQFRPPTGTPARSAVENGGNIKPPKAPEKPLVPYMRFSRKMWAKVRADNPESQLWDIGKVIGQMWRDTPDNEKQVYQLEYENEKVEYDKAMKQYQNSPAYQQYLQARNRQKQTEKMSRNRTMDAGGVVIQPVGSNFKIV
;
A
#
# COMPACT_ATOMS: atom_id res chain seq x y z
N MET A 1 -19.31 41.88 15.26
CA MET A 1 -18.86 41.50 13.91
C MET A 1 -17.85 40.36 14.06
N SER A 2 -18.32 39.11 14.07
CA SER A 2 -17.45 37.94 14.23
C SER A 2 -16.79 37.61 12.89
N GLN A 3 -15.49 37.81 12.84
CA GLN A 3 -14.65 37.59 11.66
C GLN A 3 -14.27 36.11 11.59
N PHE A 4 -14.93 35.37 10.69
CA PHE A 4 -14.66 33.96 10.41
C PHE A 4 -13.25 33.83 9.81
N ARG A 5 -12.35 33.12 10.50
CA ARG A 5 -11.03 32.75 9.97
C ARG A 5 -11.13 31.35 9.33
N PRO A 6 -10.70 31.14 8.08
CA PRO A 6 -10.69 29.81 7.47
C PRO A 6 -9.66 28.91 8.19
N PRO A 7 -9.91 27.58 8.32
CA PRO A 7 -8.90 26.66 8.80
C PRO A 7 -7.75 26.62 7.79
N THR A 8 -6.60 27.11 8.23
CA THR A 8 -5.30 26.94 7.59
C THR A 8 -5.11 25.50 7.16
N GLY A 9 -4.61 25.33 5.93
CA GLY A 9 -4.37 24.06 5.27
C GLY A 9 -3.74 23.02 6.19
N THR A 10 -4.22 21.79 6.04
CA THR A 10 -3.55 20.59 6.52
C THR A 10 -2.05 20.73 6.28
N PRO A 11 -1.18 20.63 7.31
CA PRO A 11 0.24 20.54 7.07
C PRO A 11 0.45 19.28 6.24
N ALA A 12 0.93 19.46 5.01
CA ALA A 12 1.56 18.40 4.26
C ALA A 12 2.57 17.76 5.22
N ARG A 13 2.32 16.50 5.60
CA ARG A 13 3.22 15.73 6.46
C ARG A 13 4.58 15.69 5.78
N SER A 14 5.43 16.62 6.17
CA SER A 14 6.83 16.67 5.81
C SER A 14 7.43 15.30 6.11
N ALA A 15 8.03 14.75 5.07
CA ALA A 15 8.71 13.47 5.08
C ALA A 15 9.63 13.40 6.29
N VAL A 16 9.30 12.50 7.22
CA VAL A 16 10.17 12.13 8.32
C VAL A 16 11.32 11.32 7.70
N GLU A 17 12.40 12.00 7.32
CA GLU A 17 13.71 11.39 7.16
C GLU A 17 14.20 10.98 8.55
N ASN A 18 14.24 9.67 8.80
CA ASN A 18 14.91 9.09 9.97
C ASN A 18 15.43 7.69 9.60
N GLY A 19 16.76 7.55 9.66
CA GLY A 19 17.47 6.33 10.02
C GLY A 19 17.57 5.21 8.97
N GLY A 20 18.66 5.20 8.19
CA GLY A 20 19.44 3.99 7.83
C GLY A 20 18.75 2.79 7.18
N ASN A 21 17.48 2.91 6.77
CA ASN A 21 16.76 1.88 6.06
C ASN A 21 16.73 2.32 4.60
N ILE A 22 17.53 1.68 3.74
CA ILE A 22 17.49 1.93 2.31
C ILE A 22 16.06 1.61 1.87
N LYS A 23 15.24 2.65 1.70
CA LYS A 23 13.88 2.50 1.22
C LYS A 23 14.00 2.06 -0.24
N PRO A 24 13.24 1.05 -0.68
CA PRO A 24 13.23 0.72 -2.08
C PRO A 24 12.87 1.98 -2.87
N PRO A 25 13.47 2.21 -4.05
CA PRO A 25 13.04 3.30 -4.91
C PRO A 25 11.52 3.19 -5.13
N LYS A 26 10.83 4.30 -5.41
CA LYS A 26 9.37 4.27 -5.64
C LYS A 26 9.09 3.33 -6.81
N ALA A 27 8.45 2.19 -6.54
CA ALA A 27 8.04 1.28 -7.58
C ALA A 27 6.99 1.98 -8.46
N PRO A 28 6.95 1.67 -9.77
CA PRO A 28 5.84 2.14 -10.60
C PRO A 28 4.52 1.69 -9.99
N GLU A 29 3.49 2.52 -10.11
CA GLU A 29 2.16 2.22 -9.58
C GLU A 29 1.41 1.33 -10.57
N LYS A 30 0.83 0.23 -10.08
CA LYS A 30 0.09 -0.69 -10.93
C LYS A 30 -1.10 0.05 -11.55
N PRO A 31 -1.32 -0.08 -12.87
CA PRO A 31 -2.46 0.56 -13.51
C PRO A 31 -3.74 -0.04 -12.93
N LEU A 32 -4.74 0.83 -12.76
CA LEU A 32 -6.04 0.43 -12.26
C LEU A 32 -6.79 -0.36 -13.32
N VAL A 33 -7.30 -1.53 -12.95
CA VAL A 33 -8.15 -2.33 -13.84
C VAL A 33 -9.38 -1.51 -14.28
N PRO A 34 -9.94 -1.75 -15.48
CA PRO A 34 -11.01 -0.93 -16.07
C PRO A 34 -12.18 -0.72 -15.11
N TYR A 35 -12.66 -1.80 -14.49
CA TYR A 35 -13.73 -1.75 -13.50
C TYR A 35 -13.38 -0.89 -12.27
N MET A 36 -12.12 -0.90 -11.79
CA MET A 36 -11.71 -0.10 -10.64
C MET A 36 -11.62 1.40 -10.96
N ARG A 37 -11.30 1.74 -12.21
CA ARG A 37 -11.34 3.14 -12.68
C ARG A 37 -12.76 3.66 -12.71
N PHE A 38 -13.64 2.90 -13.37
CA PHE A 38 -15.06 3.19 -13.44
C PHE A 38 -15.65 3.28 -12.03
N SER A 39 -15.38 2.28 -11.19
CA SER A 39 -15.95 2.22 -9.85
C SER A 39 -15.52 3.43 -9.03
N ARG A 40 -14.25 3.84 -9.01
CA ARG A 40 -13.80 5.05 -8.29
C ARG A 40 -14.50 6.32 -8.75
N LYS A 41 -14.65 6.52 -10.06
CA LYS A 41 -15.34 7.68 -10.63
C LYS A 41 -16.81 7.70 -10.23
N MET A 42 -17.47 6.54 -10.33
CA MET A 42 -18.87 6.39 -9.95
C MET A 42 -19.08 6.44 -8.45
N TRP A 43 -18.12 5.99 -7.65
CA TRP A 43 -18.19 6.03 -6.20
C TRP A 43 -18.21 7.46 -5.68
N ALA A 44 -17.36 8.33 -6.23
CA ALA A 44 -17.40 9.75 -5.92
C ALA A 44 -18.76 10.38 -6.31
N LYS A 45 -19.30 10.02 -7.49
CA LYS A 45 -20.59 10.51 -7.98
C LYS A 45 -21.76 10.03 -7.11
N VAL A 46 -21.91 8.72 -6.91
CA VAL A 46 -23.01 8.11 -6.16
C VAL A 46 -22.97 8.53 -4.69
N ARG A 47 -21.78 8.66 -4.10
CA ARG A 47 -21.63 9.16 -2.74
C ARG A 47 -21.93 10.65 -2.60
N ALA A 48 -21.60 11.47 -3.60
CA ALA A 48 -21.97 12.88 -3.59
C ALA A 48 -23.49 13.07 -3.71
N ASP A 49 -24.13 12.24 -4.53
CA ASP A 49 -25.59 12.22 -4.73
C ASP A 49 -26.32 11.62 -3.51
N ASN A 50 -25.71 10.64 -2.85
CA ASN A 50 -26.28 9.92 -1.71
C ASN A 50 -25.26 9.83 -0.55
N PRO A 51 -25.00 10.95 0.17
CA PRO A 51 -23.97 11.00 1.21
C PRO A 51 -24.30 10.14 2.45
N GLU A 52 -25.59 9.84 2.67
CA GLU A 52 -26.08 9.00 3.77
C GLU A 52 -26.18 7.51 3.40
N SER A 53 -25.99 7.16 2.12
CA SER A 53 -26.05 5.76 1.67
C SER A 53 -24.88 4.95 2.20
N GLN A 54 -25.15 3.70 2.55
CA GLN A 54 -24.14 2.80 3.08
C GLN A 54 -23.18 2.34 1.98
N LEU A 55 -21.95 2.06 2.38
CA LEU A 55 -20.86 1.69 1.47
C LEU A 55 -21.20 0.50 0.56
N TRP A 56 -21.92 -0.47 1.11
CA TRP A 56 -22.32 -1.69 0.41
C TRP A 56 -23.42 -1.43 -0.62
N ASP A 57 -24.33 -0.47 -0.38
CA ASP A 57 -25.39 -0.13 -1.33
C ASP A 57 -24.83 0.67 -2.50
N ILE A 58 -23.90 1.60 -2.22
CA ILE A 58 -23.12 2.30 -3.25
C ILE A 58 -22.37 1.29 -4.14
N GLY A 59 -21.76 0.27 -3.54
CA GLY A 59 -21.07 -0.79 -4.28
C GLY A 59 -21.99 -1.60 -5.20
N LYS A 60 -23.20 -1.94 -4.74
CA LYS A 60 -24.21 -2.63 -5.56
C LYS A 60 -24.64 -1.79 -6.76
N VAL A 61 -24.94 -0.51 -6.54
CA VAL A 61 -25.34 0.43 -7.60
C VAL A 61 -24.26 0.52 -8.67
N ILE A 62 -23.01 0.71 -8.28
CA ILE A 62 -21.89 0.83 -9.22
C ILE A 62 -21.65 -0.47 -10.01
N GLY A 63 -21.79 -1.62 -9.35
CA GLY A 63 -21.71 -2.92 -10.01
C GLY A 63 -22.80 -3.09 -11.07
N GLN A 64 -24.02 -2.62 -10.79
CA GLN A 64 -25.11 -2.61 -11.77
C GLN A 64 -24.82 -1.64 -12.91
N MET A 65 -24.41 -0.40 -12.60
CA MET A 65 -24.05 0.60 -13.62
C MET A 65 -22.95 0.10 -14.56
N TRP A 66 -21.97 -0.64 -14.04
CA TRP A 66 -20.93 -1.25 -14.89
C TRP A 66 -21.50 -2.32 -15.81
N ARG A 67 -22.45 -3.14 -15.36
CA ARG A 67 -23.10 -4.15 -16.21
C ARG A 67 -23.89 -3.49 -17.33
N ASP A 68 -24.65 -2.44 -17.01
CA ASP A 68 -25.44 -1.64 -17.95
C ASP A 68 -24.59 -0.74 -18.87
N THR A 69 -23.33 -0.46 -18.53
CA THR A 69 -22.44 0.32 -19.39
C THR A 69 -22.20 -0.42 -20.71
N PRO A 70 -22.35 0.23 -21.87
CA PRO A 70 -22.18 -0.44 -23.16
C PRO A 70 -20.72 -0.86 -23.40
N ASP A 71 -20.52 -1.92 -24.17
CA ASP A 71 -19.20 -2.52 -24.40
C ASP A 71 -18.22 -1.54 -25.06
N ASN A 72 -18.71 -0.57 -25.84
CA ASN A 72 -17.85 0.46 -26.44
C ASN A 72 -17.18 1.33 -25.35
N GLU A 73 -17.90 1.73 -24.31
CA GLU A 73 -17.35 2.52 -23.21
C GLU A 73 -16.44 1.66 -22.33
N LYS A 74 -16.83 0.41 -22.06
CA LYS A 74 -15.97 -0.56 -21.37
C LYS A 74 -14.65 -0.77 -22.12
N GLN A 75 -14.70 -0.82 -23.45
CA GLN A 75 -13.53 -1.01 -24.31
C GLN A 75 -12.57 0.19 -24.25
N VAL A 76 -13.07 1.42 -24.12
CA VAL A 76 -12.20 2.59 -23.89
C VAL A 76 -11.40 2.40 -22.61
N TYR A 77 -12.06 2.03 -21.50
CA TYR A 77 -11.37 1.76 -20.23
C TYR A 77 -10.40 0.57 -20.33
N GLN A 78 -10.73 -0.44 -21.14
CA GLN A 78 -9.86 -1.58 -21.41
C GLN A 78 -8.59 -1.16 -22.16
N LEU A 79 -8.73 -0.39 -23.24
CA LEU A 79 -7.60 0.10 -24.03
C LEU A 79 -6.69 1.03 -23.22
N GLU A 80 -7.27 1.93 -22.42
CA GLU A 80 -6.50 2.78 -21.49
C GLU A 80 -5.72 1.93 -20.49
N TYR A 81 -6.36 0.91 -19.91
CA TYR A 81 -5.70 -0.02 -19.00
C TYR A 81 -4.56 -0.78 -19.68
N GLU A 82 -4.75 -1.26 -20.90
CA GLU A 82 -3.73 -1.99 -21.65
C GLU A 82 -2.53 -1.10 -21.98
N ASN A 83 -2.77 0.15 -22.39
CA ASN A 83 -1.72 1.12 -22.64
C ASN A 83 -0.90 1.40 -21.37
N GLU A 84 -1.56 1.72 -20.27
CA GLU A 84 -0.89 1.96 -18.99
C GLU A 84 -0.20 0.71 -18.43
N LYS A 85 -0.70 -0.48 -18.74
CA LYS A 85 -0.04 -1.76 -18.40
C LYS A 85 1.26 -1.95 -19.16
N VAL A 86 1.33 -1.55 -20.43
CA VAL A 86 2.57 -1.58 -21.20
C VAL A 86 3.59 -0.60 -20.61
N GLU A 87 3.16 0.63 -20.30
CA GLU A 87 4.03 1.64 -19.66
C GLU A 87 4.49 1.18 -18.26
N TYR A 88 3.59 0.58 -17.47
CA TYR A 88 3.93 0.00 -16.18
C TYR A 88 4.98 -1.10 -16.30
N ASP A 89 4.83 -2.03 -17.25
CA ASP A 89 5.79 -3.11 -17.46
C ASP A 89 7.17 -2.57 -17.85
N LYS A 90 7.20 -1.56 -18.72
CA LYS A 90 8.42 -0.86 -19.12
C LYS A 90 9.07 -0.15 -17.92
N ALA A 91 8.30 0.62 -17.16
CA ALA A 91 8.77 1.29 -15.95
C ALA A 91 9.26 0.28 -14.90
N MET A 92 8.61 -0.89 -14.79
CA MET A 92 8.98 -1.93 -13.84
C MET A 92 10.27 -2.64 -14.25
N LYS A 93 10.51 -2.81 -15.56
CA LYS A 93 11.80 -3.28 -16.08
C LYS A 93 12.90 -2.26 -15.79
N GLN A 94 12.66 -0.98 -16.01
CA GLN A 94 13.64 0.07 -15.69
C GLN A 94 13.92 0.14 -14.19
N TYR A 95 12.88 0.04 -13.37
CA TYR A 95 12.97 -0.01 -11.92
C TYR A 95 13.86 -1.16 -11.44
N GLN A 96 13.63 -2.37 -11.96
CA GLN A 96 14.43 -3.55 -11.62
C GLN A 96 15.89 -3.44 -12.07
N ASN A 97 16.13 -2.82 -13.22
CA ASN A 97 17.49 -2.59 -13.73
C ASN A 97 18.18 -1.37 -13.09
N SER A 98 17.47 -0.58 -12.27
CA SER A 98 18.05 0.61 -11.66
C SER A 98 19.12 0.24 -10.62
N PRO A 99 20.27 0.94 -10.60
CA PRO A 99 21.32 0.72 -9.59
C PRO A 99 20.79 0.89 -8.16
N ALA A 100 19.84 1.81 -7.95
CA ALA A 100 19.19 2.02 -6.66
C ALA A 100 18.41 0.78 -6.18
N TYR A 101 17.70 0.07 -7.06
CA TYR A 101 17.00 -1.16 -6.70
C TYR A 101 17.98 -2.32 -6.42
N GLN A 102 19.06 -2.42 -7.17
CA GLN A 102 20.10 -3.42 -6.93
C GLN A 102 20.80 -3.20 -5.59
N GLN A 103 21.12 -1.95 -5.24
CA GLN A 103 21.68 -1.58 -3.94
C GLN A 103 20.71 -1.91 -2.80
N TYR A 104 19.41 -1.65 -2.99
CA TYR A 104 18.37 -2.06 -2.05
C TYR A 104 18.35 -3.59 -1.82
N LEU A 105 18.41 -4.39 -2.89
CA LEU A 105 18.43 -5.85 -2.78
C LEU A 105 19.67 -6.37 -2.05
N GLN A 106 20.85 -5.79 -2.34
CA GLN A 106 22.09 -6.16 -1.67
C GLN A 106 22.04 -5.83 -0.18
N ALA A 107 21.56 -4.64 0.19
CA ALA A 107 21.39 -4.24 1.58
C ALA A 107 20.39 -5.14 2.31
N ARG A 108 19.24 -5.45 1.69
CA ARG A 108 18.23 -6.34 2.26
C ARG A 108 18.75 -7.77 2.47
N ASN A 109 19.54 -8.28 1.53
CA ASN A 109 20.12 -9.61 1.64
C ASN A 109 21.20 -9.66 2.72
N ARG A 110 22.01 -8.60 2.86
CA ARG A 110 22.99 -8.47 3.93
C ARG A 110 22.31 -8.46 5.30
N GLN A 111 21.23 -7.68 5.47
CA GLN A 111 20.45 -7.68 6.71
C GLN A 111 19.86 -9.05 7.03
N LYS A 112 19.28 -9.75 6.05
CA LYS A 112 18.76 -11.11 6.23
C LYS A 112 19.84 -12.12 6.61
N GLN A 113 21.05 -12.00 6.06
CA GLN A 113 22.18 -12.84 6.43
C GLN A 113 22.66 -12.54 7.84
N THR A 114 22.79 -11.26 8.22
CA THR A 114 23.17 -10.87 9.58
C THR A 114 22.15 -11.36 10.61
N GLU A 115 20.84 -11.25 10.32
CA GLU A 115 19.78 -11.75 11.19
C GLU A 115 19.77 -13.28 11.29
N LYS A 116 19.96 -13.99 10.17
CA LYS A 116 20.08 -15.45 10.20
C LYS A 116 21.31 -15.90 10.97
N MET A 117 22.43 -15.22 10.79
CA MET A 117 23.70 -15.54 11.45
C MET A 117 23.65 -15.23 12.95
N SER A 118 22.99 -14.14 13.36
CA SER A 118 22.75 -13.87 14.79
C SER A 118 21.80 -14.91 15.40
N ARG A 119 20.71 -15.25 14.70
CA ARG A 119 19.74 -16.26 15.15
C ARG A 119 20.37 -17.67 15.25
N ASN A 120 21.26 -18.04 14.31
CA ASN A 120 22.00 -19.30 14.37
C ASN A 120 23.07 -19.32 15.47
N ARG A 121 23.77 -18.21 15.70
CA ARG A 121 24.78 -18.10 16.76
C ARG A 121 24.15 -18.19 18.16
N THR A 122 22.92 -17.69 18.34
CA THR A 122 22.15 -17.87 19.58
C THR A 122 21.75 -19.34 19.84
N MET A 123 21.64 -20.18 18.80
CA MET A 123 21.30 -21.60 18.97
C MET A 123 22.51 -22.51 19.24
N ASP A 124 23.73 -22.07 18.94
CA ASP A 124 24.98 -22.86 19.05
C ASP A 124 25.76 -22.59 20.36
N ALA A 125 25.70 -21.35 20.88
CA ALA A 125 26.25 -21.04 22.20
C ALA A 125 25.24 -21.48 23.27
N GLY A 126 25.42 -22.67 23.86
CA GLY A 126 24.57 -23.30 24.88
C GLY A 126 24.17 -22.39 26.05
N GLY A 127 23.15 -21.54 25.85
CA GLY A 127 22.64 -20.59 26.83
C GLY A 127 21.77 -21.26 27.89
N VAL A 128 22.32 -21.42 29.10
CA VAL A 128 21.57 -21.68 30.32
C VAL A 128 20.84 -20.41 30.78
N VAL A 129 19.52 -20.55 30.98
CA VAL A 129 18.59 -19.87 31.93
C VAL A 129 18.25 -18.38 31.69
N ILE A 130 16.97 -18.12 31.36
CA ILE A 130 16.00 -17.51 32.30
C ILE A 130 14.65 -18.23 32.14
N GLN A 131 14.34 -19.14 33.06
CA GLN A 131 12.95 -19.57 33.27
C GLN A 131 12.20 -18.37 33.88
N PRO A 132 10.96 -18.06 33.46
CA PRO A 132 10.12 -17.18 34.27
C PRO A 132 9.84 -17.88 35.59
N VAL A 133 10.52 -17.45 36.66
CA VAL A 133 10.21 -17.88 38.03
C VAL A 133 8.75 -17.55 38.31
N GLY A 134 8.02 -18.56 38.78
CA GLY A 134 6.57 -18.58 38.81
C GLY A 134 5.92 -17.48 39.64
N SER A 135 4.70 -17.12 39.25
CA SER A 135 3.74 -16.47 40.12
C SER A 135 2.47 -17.31 40.08
N ASN A 136 2.34 -18.22 41.04
CA ASN A 136 1.08 -18.79 41.53
C ASN A 136 1.37 -19.78 42.68
N PHE A 137 1.48 -19.27 43.91
CA PHE A 137 0.83 -19.85 45.10
C PHE A 137 1.12 -18.98 46.35
N LYS A 138 0.08 -18.31 46.87
CA LYS A 138 -0.22 -18.12 48.31
C LYS A 138 -1.74 -17.94 48.39
N ILE A 139 -2.51 -18.99 48.68
CA ILE A 139 -3.07 -19.29 50.02
C ILE A 139 -3.19 -18.08 50.96
N VAL A 140 -4.42 -17.57 51.09
CA VAL A 140 -5.09 -17.29 52.35
C VAL A 140 -6.55 -17.69 52.21
#